data_AF-A0A351PUK9-F1
#
_entry.id   AF-A0A351PUK9-F1
#
_cell.length_a   1.000
_cell.length_b   1.000
_cell.length_c   1.000
_cell.angle_alpha   90.00
_cell.angle_beta   90.00
_cell.angle_gamma   90.00
#
_symmetry.space_group_name_H-M   'P 1'
#
loop_
_entity.id
_entity.type
_entity.pdbx_description
1 polymer ?
#
loop_
_entity_poly.entity_id
_entity_poly.type
_entity_poly.pdbx_seq_one_letter_code
_entity_poly.pdbx_strand_id
1 'polypeptide(L)'
;MIFFRRKKKMAGRLDIAITGLCPGCGATHLAISLATYLVHAKRLKVGIMSRETDYDCLLDNSCRLKPWGFVKNNICFVRYCENIDEDFDCMIVDFGEGFGGRKEEFFRCGKRIVVADLTAWKQQSLTGHIAKYGINKDNIYLYAFGDKKAAAVFFRRLHIKLRPIPREDNALVIDGANFGFYESLIKIE
;
A
#
# COMPACT_ATOMS: atom_id res chain seq x y z
N MET A 1 -6.70 35.16 -7.94
CA MET A 1 -7.86 34.32 -8.35
C MET A 1 -7.45 32.86 -8.17
N ILE A 2 -7.83 32.24 -7.04
CA ILE A 2 -7.42 30.86 -6.70
C ILE A 2 -8.42 29.91 -7.35
N PHE A 3 -7.98 29.16 -8.37
CA PHE A 3 -8.78 28.13 -9.01
C PHE A 3 -8.97 26.94 -8.05
N PHE A 4 -10.15 26.82 -7.44
CA PHE A 4 -10.57 25.59 -6.77
C PHE A 4 -10.81 24.50 -7.82
N ARG A 5 -9.88 23.55 -7.91
CA ARG A 5 -10.03 22.36 -8.76
C ARG A 5 -11.19 21.52 -8.21
N ARG A 6 -12.29 21.46 -8.97
CA ARG A 6 -13.52 20.72 -8.66
C ARG A 6 -13.19 19.25 -8.30
N LYS A 7 -13.73 18.75 -7.18
CA LYS A 7 -13.60 17.34 -6.75
C LYS A 7 -14.06 16.41 -7.89
N LYS A 8 -13.15 15.61 -8.45
CA LYS A 8 -13.53 14.48 -9.31
C LYS A 8 -13.79 13.29 -8.38
N LYS A 9 -15.07 13.06 -8.02
CA LYS A 9 -15.45 11.89 -7.23
C LYS A 9 -15.10 10.64 -8.06
N MET A 10 -14.39 9.68 -7.48
CA MET A 10 -14.15 8.40 -8.14
C MET A 10 -15.49 7.65 -8.28
N ALA A 11 -15.70 6.94 -9.39
CA ALA A 11 -16.88 6.10 -9.57
C ALA A 11 -16.69 4.81 -8.76
N GLY A 12 -17.26 4.75 -7.55
CA GLY A 12 -17.11 3.62 -6.62
C GLY A 12 -15.90 3.73 -5.67
N ARG A 13 -15.85 2.83 -4.68
CA ARG A 13 -14.74 2.74 -3.71
C ARG A 13 -13.51 2.11 -4.36
N LEU A 14 -12.34 2.73 -4.17
CA LEU A 14 -11.06 2.18 -4.62
C LEU A 14 -10.48 1.22 -3.57
N ASP A 15 -10.39 -0.07 -3.91
CA ASP A 15 -9.79 -1.09 -3.04
C ASP A 15 -8.36 -1.43 -3.49
N ILE A 16 -7.38 -1.16 -2.63
CA ILE A 16 -5.95 -1.37 -2.88
C ILE A 16 -5.41 -2.42 -1.91
N ALA A 17 -4.93 -3.55 -2.43
CA ALA A 17 -4.23 -4.54 -1.64
C ALA A 17 -2.71 -4.30 -1.67
N ILE A 18 -2.06 -4.37 -0.51
CA ILE A 18 -0.60 -4.28 -0.38
C ILE A 18 -0.10 -5.48 0.41
N THR A 19 0.86 -6.20 -0.15
CA THR A 19 1.53 -7.33 0.50
C THR A 19 3.04 -7.22 0.37
N GLY A 20 3.75 -7.58 1.43
CA GLY A 20 5.20 -7.75 1.46
C GLY A 20 5.62 -9.19 1.23
N LEU A 21 6.73 -9.40 0.53
CA LEU A 21 7.25 -10.76 0.28
C LEU A 21 8.17 -11.30 1.39
N CYS A 22 8.58 -10.44 2.32
CA CYS A 22 9.39 -10.81 3.48
C CYS A 22 9.22 -9.79 4.62
N PRO A 23 9.64 -10.11 5.85
CA PRO A 23 9.63 -9.15 6.94
C PRO A 23 10.45 -7.90 6.61
N GLY A 24 9.90 -6.75 6.97
CA GLY A 24 10.58 -5.46 6.84
C GLY A 24 10.88 -5.02 5.39
N CYS A 25 10.17 -5.53 4.38
CA CYS A 25 10.32 -5.04 3.00
C CYS A 25 9.66 -3.68 2.72
N GLY A 26 8.92 -3.13 3.68
CA GLY A 26 8.29 -1.80 3.58
C GLY A 26 6.81 -1.79 3.17
N ALA A 27 6.11 -2.93 3.16
CA ALA A 27 4.68 -2.99 2.82
C ALA A 27 3.80 -2.07 3.68
N THR A 28 3.90 -2.18 5.01
CA THR A 28 3.14 -1.35 5.95
C THR A 28 3.50 0.13 5.87
N HIS A 29 4.78 0.45 5.68
CA HIS A 29 5.23 1.83 5.49
C HIS A 29 4.70 2.44 4.19
N LEU A 30 4.64 1.64 3.10
CA LEU A 30 3.98 2.04 1.86
C LEU A 30 2.47 2.22 2.05
N ALA A 31 1.79 1.34 2.78
CA ALA A 31 0.36 1.45 3.04
C ALA A 31 0.01 2.77 3.75
N ILE A 32 0.75 3.10 4.80
CA ILE A 32 0.56 4.34 5.55
C ILE A 32 0.89 5.56 4.67
N SER A 33 2.02 5.55 3.95
CA SER A 33 2.41 6.69 3.12
C SER A 33 1.50 6.94 1.92
N LEU A 34 0.96 5.87 1.31
CA LEU A 34 -0.07 5.98 0.28
C LEU A 34 -1.38 6.53 0.87
N ALA A 35 -1.79 6.11 2.06
CA ALA A 35 -2.96 6.70 2.72
C ALA A 35 -2.77 8.19 3.02
N THR A 36 -1.59 8.57 3.54
CA THR A 36 -1.20 9.98 3.76
C THR A 36 -1.34 10.77 2.47
N TYR A 37 -0.84 10.25 1.34
CA TYR A 37 -1.02 10.88 0.03
C TYR A 37 -2.49 11.07 -0.34
N LEU A 38 -3.29 10.01 -0.23
CA LEU A 38 -4.71 10.03 -0.62
C LEU A 38 -5.53 11.00 0.25
N VAL A 39 -5.27 11.03 1.55
CA VAL A 39 -5.95 11.95 2.47
C VAL A 39 -5.52 13.39 2.21
N HIS A 40 -4.23 13.68 2.15
CA HIS A 40 -3.74 15.07 2.16
C HIS A 40 -3.67 15.69 0.76
N ALA A 41 -3.22 14.94 -0.25
CA ALA A 41 -3.11 15.44 -1.61
C ALA A 41 -4.40 15.24 -2.43
N LYS A 42 -5.13 14.13 -2.21
CA LYS A 42 -6.38 13.82 -2.94
C LYS A 42 -7.66 14.17 -2.20
N ARG A 43 -7.58 14.47 -0.90
CA ARG A 43 -8.73 14.83 -0.06
C ARG A 43 -9.80 13.73 -0.03
N LEU A 44 -9.36 12.47 -0.06
CA LEU A 44 -10.20 11.28 0.02
C LEU A 44 -10.38 10.84 1.48
N LYS A 45 -11.52 10.26 1.80
CA LYS A 45 -11.73 9.53 3.05
C LYS A 45 -11.16 8.12 2.92
N VAL A 46 -10.09 7.85 3.65
CA VAL A 46 -9.28 6.62 3.48
C VAL A 46 -9.33 5.76 4.73
N GLY A 47 -9.62 4.47 4.54
CA GLY A 47 -9.42 3.42 5.53
C GLY A 47 -8.15 2.62 5.21
N ILE A 48 -7.39 2.24 6.24
CA ILE A 48 -6.38 1.19 6.15
C ILE A 48 -6.80 0.06 7.07
N MET A 49 -6.93 -1.13 6.51
CA MET A 49 -7.24 -2.35 7.25
C MET A 49 -6.01 -3.25 7.28
N SER A 50 -5.63 -3.71 8.47
CA SER A 50 -4.60 -4.73 8.68
C SER A 50 -5.12 -5.88 9.54
N ARG A 51 -4.24 -6.78 9.98
CA ARG A 51 -4.53 -7.67 11.11
C ARG A 51 -4.79 -6.85 12.37
N GLU A 52 -5.46 -7.44 13.35
CA GLU A 52 -6.16 -6.76 14.44
C GLU A 52 -5.33 -5.71 15.23
N THR A 53 -4.01 -5.85 15.31
CA THR A 53 -3.17 -5.00 16.18
C THR A 53 -1.95 -4.39 15.49
N ASP A 54 -1.78 -4.55 14.16
CA ASP A 54 -0.55 -4.15 13.45
C ASP A 54 -0.29 -2.62 13.53
N TYR A 55 -1.30 -1.80 13.84
CA TYR A 55 -1.18 -0.33 13.94
C TYR A 55 -1.32 0.25 15.35
N ASP A 56 -1.50 -0.58 16.38
CA ASP A 56 -1.73 -0.07 17.74
C ASP A 56 -0.53 0.73 18.28
N CYS A 57 0.67 0.49 17.76
CA CYS A 57 1.86 1.30 18.06
C CYS A 57 1.77 2.77 17.60
N LEU A 58 0.81 3.12 16.74
CA LEU A 58 0.54 4.49 16.30
C LEU A 58 -0.45 5.23 17.20
N LEU A 59 -1.07 4.54 18.17
CA LEU A 59 -1.98 5.14 19.13
C LEU A 59 -1.21 6.07 20.08
N ASP A 60 -1.68 7.31 20.15
CA ASP A 60 -1.29 8.29 21.15
C ASP A 60 -2.48 9.21 21.44
N ASN A 61 -2.27 10.23 22.28
CA ASN A 61 -3.33 11.16 22.68
C ASN A 61 -3.89 12.02 21.52
N SER A 62 -3.26 12.01 20.33
CA SER A 62 -3.79 12.69 19.15
C SER A 62 -4.82 11.85 18.39
N CYS A 63 -4.92 10.55 18.69
CA CYS A 63 -5.81 9.63 17.99
C CYS A 63 -7.26 9.76 18.50
N ARG A 64 -8.22 9.71 17.58
CA ARG A 64 -9.64 9.59 17.91
C ARG A 64 -10.08 8.13 17.81
N LEU A 65 -10.42 7.53 18.94
CA LEU A 65 -10.90 6.14 19.02
C LEU A 65 -12.27 5.99 18.36
N LYS A 66 -12.49 4.82 17.76
CA LYS A 66 -13.73 4.39 17.11
C LYS A 66 -13.99 2.92 17.46
N PRO A 67 -15.25 2.43 17.43
CA PRO A 67 -15.54 1.02 17.70
C PRO A 67 -14.76 0.04 16.82
N TRP A 68 -14.49 0.44 15.57
CA TRP A 68 -13.77 -0.36 14.58
C TRP A 68 -12.26 -0.08 14.53
N GLY A 69 -11.71 0.81 15.37
CA GLY A 69 -10.30 1.18 15.34
C GLY A 69 -10.03 2.61 15.80
N PHE A 70 -9.26 3.37 15.03
CA PHE A 70 -8.93 4.75 15.40
C PHE A 70 -8.64 5.63 14.18
N VAL A 71 -8.64 6.94 14.40
CA VAL A 71 -8.30 7.93 13.37
C VAL A 71 -7.07 8.70 13.81
N LYS A 72 -6.05 8.77 12.95
CA LYS A 72 -4.84 9.59 13.14
C LYS A 72 -4.54 10.33 11.84
N ASN A 73 -4.26 11.63 11.90
CA ASN A 73 -4.02 12.48 10.71
C ASN A 73 -5.09 12.36 9.61
N ASN A 74 -6.36 12.15 10.00
CA ASN A 74 -7.50 11.89 9.11
C ASN A 74 -7.43 10.57 8.31
N ILE A 75 -6.49 9.69 8.63
CA ILE A 75 -6.45 8.31 8.15
C ILE A 75 -7.20 7.44 9.17
N CYS A 76 -8.11 6.60 8.68
CA CYS A 76 -8.85 5.66 9.52
C CYS A 76 -8.10 4.32 9.56
N PHE A 77 -7.51 3.99 10.70
CA PHE A 77 -6.89 2.70 10.96
C PHE A 77 -7.95 1.75 11.48
N VAL A 78 -8.28 0.74 10.68
CA VAL A 78 -9.41 -0.14 10.88
C VAL A 78 -8.89 -1.51 11.30
N ARG A 79 -9.35 -1.98 12.46
CA ARG A 79 -9.15 -3.37 12.86
C ARG A 79 -9.97 -4.26 11.93
N TYR A 80 -9.45 -5.41 11.56
CA TYR A 80 -10.19 -6.36 10.74
C TYR A 80 -11.54 -6.69 11.41
N CYS A 81 -12.63 -6.20 10.82
CA CYS A 81 -13.98 -6.44 11.30
C CYS A 81 -14.93 -6.48 10.10
N GLU A 82 -15.94 -7.33 10.17
CA GLU A 82 -16.85 -7.61 9.06
C GLU A 82 -17.85 -6.47 8.80
N ASN A 83 -18.06 -5.59 9.79
CA ASN A 83 -19.11 -4.56 9.77
C ASN A 83 -18.53 -3.18 10.04
N ILE A 84 -17.99 -2.55 9.00
CA ILE A 84 -17.54 -1.15 9.05
C ILE A 84 -18.59 -0.29 8.37
N ASP A 85 -19.42 0.38 9.16
CA ASP A 85 -20.43 1.33 8.70
C ASP A 85 -19.82 2.71 8.40
N GLU A 86 -18.72 2.73 7.65
CA GLU A 86 -18.05 3.95 7.19
C GLU A 86 -17.90 3.91 5.68
N ASP A 87 -18.50 4.90 5.00
CA ASP A 87 -18.34 5.09 3.57
C ASP A 87 -16.96 5.69 3.28
N PHE A 88 -16.03 4.87 2.77
CA PHE A 88 -14.69 5.27 2.39
C PHE A 88 -14.61 5.50 0.88
N ASP A 89 -13.91 6.55 0.46
CA ASP A 89 -13.56 6.72 -0.96
C ASP A 89 -12.51 5.68 -1.40
N CYS A 90 -11.62 5.28 -0.47
CA CYS A 90 -10.59 4.28 -0.69
C CYS A 90 -10.35 3.42 0.55
N MET A 91 -10.23 2.10 0.35
CA MET A 91 -9.78 1.15 1.36
C MET A 91 -8.43 0.57 0.93
N ILE A 92 -7.42 0.69 1.79
CA ILE A 92 -6.14 0.00 1.65
C ILE A 92 -6.18 -1.21 2.57
N VAL A 93 -5.94 -2.41 2.03
CA VAL A 93 -5.79 -3.63 2.81
C VAL A 93 -4.30 -3.97 2.88
N ASP A 94 -3.71 -3.79 4.07
CA ASP A 94 -2.34 -4.19 4.39
C ASP A 94 -2.35 -5.66 4.84
N PHE A 95 -1.82 -6.52 3.98
CA PHE A 95 -1.69 -7.95 4.27
C PHE A 95 -0.44 -8.26 5.11
N GLY A 96 0.43 -7.28 5.37
CA GLY A 96 1.71 -7.50 6.02
C GLY A 96 2.63 -8.36 5.16
N GLU A 97 3.20 -9.43 5.73
CA GLU A 97 3.97 -10.41 4.99
C GLU A 97 3.07 -11.52 4.42
N GLY A 98 3.14 -11.74 3.11
CA GLY A 98 2.32 -12.72 2.42
C GLY A 98 0.83 -12.36 2.46
N PHE A 99 -0.03 -13.36 2.39
CA PHE A 99 -1.48 -13.14 2.31
C PHE A 99 -2.23 -13.42 3.62
N GLY A 100 -1.55 -13.92 4.66
CA GLY A 100 -2.20 -14.26 5.93
C GLY A 100 -3.43 -15.17 5.80
N GLY A 101 -3.42 -16.12 4.85
CA GLY A 101 -4.57 -16.99 4.56
C GLY A 101 -5.71 -16.35 3.76
N ARG A 102 -5.60 -15.06 3.41
CA ARG A 102 -6.65 -14.26 2.73
C ARG A 102 -6.27 -13.94 1.27
N LYS A 103 -5.74 -14.94 0.56
CA LYS A 103 -5.24 -14.77 -0.82
C LYS A 103 -6.35 -14.30 -1.76
N GLU A 104 -7.54 -14.87 -1.64
CA GLU A 104 -8.69 -14.57 -2.48
C GLU A 104 -9.19 -13.13 -2.28
N GLU A 105 -9.00 -12.57 -1.09
CA GLU A 105 -9.28 -11.15 -0.82
C GLU A 105 -8.30 -10.25 -1.58
N PHE A 106 -6.99 -10.57 -1.54
CA PHE A 106 -5.97 -9.85 -2.31
C PHE A 106 -6.32 -9.79 -3.80
N PHE A 107 -6.72 -10.93 -4.40
CA PHE A 107 -7.04 -11.00 -5.82
C PHE A 107 -8.36 -10.31 -6.22
N ARG A 108 -9.25 -10.05 -5.26
CA ARG A 108 -10.49 -9.29 -5.49
C ARG A 108 -10.29 -7.77 -5.52
N CYS A 109 -9.19 -7.27 -4.94
CA CYS A 109 -8.90 -5.84 -4.95
C CYS A 109 -8.59 -5.32 -6.37
N GLY A 110 -9.10 -4.13 -6.69
CA GLY A 110 -8.92 -3.50 -8.00
C GLY A 110 -7.48 -3.08 -8.28
N LYS A 111 -6.71 -2.74 -7.25
CA LYS A 111 -5.26 -2.50 -7.35
C LYS A 111 -4.53 -3.44 -6.39
N ARG A 112 -3.47 -4.07 -6.90
CA ARG A 112 -2.70 -5.11 -6.20
C ARG A 112 -1.23 -4.74 -6.23
N ILE A 113 -0.63 -4.52 -5.06
CA ILE A 113 0.74 -4.09 -4.92
C ILE A 113 1.51 -5.17 -4.16
N VAL A 114 2.62 -5.60 -4.75
CA VAL A 114 3.55 -6.57 -4.17
C VAL A 114 4.88 -5.89 -3.90
N VAL A 115 5.29 -5.86 -2.64
CA VAL A 115 6.53 -5.21 -2.18
C VAL A 115 7.59 -6.26 -1.91
N ALA A 116 8.69 -6.17 -2.67
CA ALA A 116 9.86 -7.04 -2.54
C ALA A 116 11.02 -6.32 -1.85
N ASP A 117 11.98 -7.11 -1.39
CA ASP A 117 13.29 -6.65 -0.96
C ASP A 117 14.32 -7.31 -1.88
N LEU A 118 15.10 -6.49 -2.60
CA LEU A 118 16.08 -6.94 -3.59
C LEU A 118 17.50 -7.05 -3.03
N THR A 119 17.69 -6.91 -1.70
CA THR A 119 18.98 -7.25 -1.07
C THR A 119 19.29 -8.74 -1.26
N ALA A 120 20.58 -9.06 -1.41
CA ALA A 120 21.02 -10.38 -1.86
C ALA A 120 20.44 -11.55 -1.04
N TRP A 121 20.28 -11.38 0.28
CA TRP A 121 19.76 -12.41 1.19
C TRP A 121 18.21 -12.52 1.21
N LYS A 122 17.47 -11.60 0.57
CA LYS A 122 15.99 -11.61 0.52
C LYS A 122 15.40 -11.79 -0.88
N GLN A 123 16.23 -11.75 -1.92
CA GLN A 123 15.80 -11.99 -3.31
C GLN A 123 15.04 -13.31 -3.50
N GLN A 124 15.34 -14.32 -2.68
CA GLN A 124 14.65 -15.61 -2.71
C GLN A 124 13.15 -15.51 -2.43
N SER A 125 12.70 -14.51 -1.68
CA SER A 125 11.28 -14.28 -1.40
C SER A 125 10.49 -13.92 -2.65
N LEU A 126 11.09 -13.12 -3.55
CA LEU A 126 10.49 -12.82 -4.85
C LEU A 126 10.44 -14.06 -5.73
N THR A 127 11.53 -14.80 -5.85
CA THR A 127 11.54 -16.03 -6.67
C THR A 127 10.55 -17.07 -6.14
N GLY A 128 10.45 -17.24 -4.81
CA GLY A 128 9.51 -18.15 -4.18
C GLY A 128 8.06 -17.75 -4.42
N HIS A 129 7.74 -16.45 -4.33
CA HIS A 129 6.41 -15.95 -4.67
C HIS A 129 6.04 -16.26 -6.13
N ILE A 130 6.94 -15.98 -7.07
CA ILE A 130 6.69 -16.23 -8.50
C ILE A 130 6.61 -17.73 -8.81
N ALA A 131 7.44 -18.56 -8.18
CA ALA A 131 7.35 -20.02 -8.34
C ALA A 131 6.01 -20.57 -7.81
N LYS A 132 5.51 -20.02 -6.70
CA LYS A 132 4.28 -20.49 -6.05
C LYS A 132 3.00 -20.00 -6.71
N TYR A 133 2.97 -18.74 -7.17
CA TYR A 133 1.75 -18.09 -7.64
C TYR A 133 1.80 -17.65 -9.10
N GLY A 134 2.92 -17.85 -9.78
CA GLY A 134 3.16 -17.33 -11.12
C GLY A 134 3.36 -15.82 -11.15
N ILE A 135 3.60 -15.32 -12.36
CA ILE A 135 3.68 -13.88 -12.62
C ILE A 135 2.27 -13.37 -12.92
N ASN A 136 1.81 -12.36 -12.19
CA ASN A 136 0.55 -11.71 -12.47
C ASN A 136 0.81 -10.27 -12.94
N LYS A 137 0.54 -10.00 -14.22
CA LYS A 137 0.85 -8.71 -14.86
C LYS A 137 0.00 -7.56 -14.33
N ASP A 138 -1.13 -7.85 -13.70
CA ASP A 138 -1.99 -6.84 -13.09
C ASP A 138 -1.43 -6.36 -11.73
N ASN A 139 -0.52 -7.14 -11.13
CA ASN A 139 0.13 -6.74 -9.89
C ASN A 139 1.21 -5.69 -10.19
N ILE A 140 1.25 -4.65 -9.35
CA ILE A 140 2.32 -3.67 -9.34
C ILE A 140 3.43 -4.20 -8.43
N TYR A 141 4.61 -4.45 -9.00
CA TYR A 141 5.77 -4.94 -8.25
C TYR A 141 6.70 -3.78 -7.87
N LEU A 142 6.91 -3.60 -6.58
CA LEU A 142 7.71 -2.54 -5.99
C LEU A 142 8.85 -3.10 -5.13
N TYR A 143 9.85 -2.27 -4.83
CA TYR A 143 10.87 -2.61 -3.85
C TYR A 143 11.34 -1.40 -3.05
N ALA A 144 11.53 -1.56 -1.74
CA ALA A 144 12.11 -0.51 -0.88
C ALA A 144 13.64 -0.63 -0.76
N PHE A 145 14.16 -1.86 -0.79
CA PHE A 145 15.58 -2.15 -0.57
C PHE A 145 16.21 -2.87 -1.77
N GLY A 146 17.48 -2.58 -2.01
CA GLY A 146 18.25 -3.03 -3.17
C GLY A 146 18.40 -1.96 -4.24
N ASP A 147 18.96 -2.33 -5.39
CA ASP A 147 19.35 -1.38 -6.43
C ASP A 147 18.76 -1.69 -7.81
N LYS A 148 18.97 -0.75 -8.74
CA LYS A 148 18.50 -0.89 -10.13
C LYS A 148 19.16 -2.05 -10.87
N LYS A 149 20.38 -2.48 -10.47
CA LYS A 149 21.06 -3.61 -11.10
C LYS A 149 20.36 -4.92 -10.76
N ALA A 150 20.00 -5.11 -9.48
CA ALA A 150 19.20 -6.24 -9.03
C ALA A 150 17.83 -6.27 -9.73
N ALA A 151 17.13 -5.13 -9.78
CA ALA A 151 15.85 -5.03 -10.49
C ALA A 151 15.99 -5.39 -11.99
N ALA A 152 17.06 -4.96 -12.66
CA ALA A 152 17.31 -5.28 -14.06
C ALA A 152 17.58 -6.78 -14.30
N VAL A 153 18.23 -7.48 -13.35
CA VAL A 153 18.39 -8.94 -13.41
C VAL A 153 17.04 -9.64 -13.38
N PHE A 154 16.14 -9.23 -12.47
CA PHE A 154 14.79 -9.78 -12.39
C PHE A 154 13.95 -9.46 -13.62
N PHE A 155 14.06 -8.25 -14.18
CA PHE A 155 13.38 -7.90 -15.42
C PHE A 155 13.84 -8.79 -16.59
N ARG A 156 15.15 -9.05 -16.74
CA ARG A 156 15.65 -9.94 -17.82
C ARG A 156 15.20 -11.40 -17.66
N ARG A 157 15.12 -11.89 -16.42
CA ARG A 157 14.80 -13.30 -16.14
C ARG A 157 13.30 -13.60 -16.11
N LEU A 158 12.52 -12.67 -15.57
CA LEU A 158 11.09 -12.89 -15.28
C LEU A 158 10.18 -11.93 -16.06
N HIS A 159 10.72 -10.94 -16.77
CA HIS A 159 9.93 -9.87 -17.42
C HIS A 159 9.02 -9.10 -16.46
N ILE A 160 9.39 -9.04 -15.17
CA ILE A 160 8.69 -8.26 -14.15
C ILE A 160 9.34 -6.89 -14.02
N LYS A 161 8.55 -5.83 -14.21
CA LYS A 161 8.99 -4.46 -13.99
C LYS A 161 8.89 -4.10 -12.51
N LEU A 162 10.00 -4.28 -11.80
CA LEU A 162 10.17 -3.81 -10.42
C LEU A 162 10.48 -2.30 -10.40
N ARG A 163 9.73 -1.54 -9.61
CA ARG A 163 9.96 -0.10 -9.43
C ARG A 163 10.39 0.23 -8.00
N PRO A 164 11.37 1.13 -7.79
CA PRO A 164 11.75 1.54 -6.45
C PRO A 164 10.63 2.35 -5.81
N ILE A 165 10.40 2.11 -4.52
CA ILE A 165 9.61 3.00 -3.66
C ILE A 165 10.52 4.18 -3.29
N PRO A 166 10.10 5.43 -3.49
CA PRO A 166 10.88 6.58 -3.04
C PRO A 166 10.97 6.57 -1.51
N ARG A 167 12.07 7.12 -0.99
CA ARG A 167 12.29 7.17 0.45
C ARG A 167 11.35 8.20 1.08
N GLU A 168 10.60 7.76 2.09
CA GLU A 168 9.91 8.62 3.05
C GLU A 168 10.47 8.33 4.44
N ASP A 169 11.04 9.33 5.12
CA ASP A 169 11.54 9.14 6.48
C ASP A 169 10.40 8.94 7.49
N ASN A 170 9.20 9.47 7.18
CA ASN A 170 8.01 9.30 7.99
C ASN A 170 6.79 9.00 7.10
N ALA A 171 6.15 7.84 7.27
CA ALA A 171 4.99 7.50 6.45
C ALA A 171 3.76 8.39 6.67
N LEU A 172 3.67 9.08 7.82
CA LEU A 172 2.60 10.03 8.13
C LEU A 172 2.89 11.44 7.62
N VAL A 173 4.10 11.70 7.12
CA VAL A 173 4.54 13.00 6.57
C VAL A 173 5.38 12.74 5.32
N ILE A 174 4.73 12.78 4.16
CA ILE A 174 5.37 12.45 2.88
C ILE A 174 5.90 13.69 2.15
N ASP A 175 6.98 13.52 1.38
CA ASP A 175 7.57 14.57 0.55
C ASP A 175 6.71 14.83 -0.71
N GLY A 176 6.43 16.11 -0.97
CA GLY A 176 5.77 16.58 -2.19
C GLY A 176 6.49 16.15 -3.47
N ALA A 177 7.81 16.00 -3.44
CA ALA A 177 8.61 15.49 -4.56
C ALA A 177 8.20 14.07 -5.00
N ASN A 178 7.66 13.27 -4.07
CA ASN A 178 7.27 11.88 -4.31
C ASN A 178 5.81 11.73 -4.76
N PHE A 179 5.03 12.81 -4.85
CA PHE A 179 3.61 12.75 -5.24
C PHE A 179 3.37 12.08 -6.60
N GLY A 180 4.30 12.24 -7.55
CA GLY A 180 4.22 11.58 -8.85
C GLY A 180 4.29 10.05 -8.75
N PHE A 181 5.02 9.50 -7.77
CA PHE A 181 5.07 8.07 -7.52
C PHE A 181 3.72 7.56 -7.03
N TYR A 182 3.14 8.17 -5.98
CA TYR A 182 1.85 7.75 -5.44
C TYR A 182 0.72 7.90 -6.45
N GLU A 183 0.71 8.99 -7.23
CA GLU A 183 -0.26 9.17 -8.31
C GLU A 183 -0.23 8.02 -9.31
N SER A 184 0.97 7.52 -9.63
CA SER A 184 1.11 6.42 -10.60
C SER A 184 0.55 5.08 -10.10
N LEU A 185 0.37 4.91 -8.78
CA LEU A 185 -0.20 3.70 -8.19
C LEU A 185 -1.73 3.66 -8.27
N ILE A 186 -2.38 4.83 -8.38
CA ILE A 186 -3.84 4.95 -8.34
C ILE A 186 -4.48 5.28 -9.68
N LYS A 187 -3.69 5.62 -10.71
CA LYS A 187 -4.21 5.81 -12.06
C LYS A 187 -4.88 4.53 -12.56
N ILE A 188 -6.10 4.69 -13.07
CA ILE A 188 -6.83 3.68 -13.83
C ILE A 188 -6.45 3.93 -15.29
N GLU A 189 -5.87 2.92 -15.95
CA GLU A 189 -5.70 2.92 -17.41
C GLU A 189 -7.05 2.63 -18.06
#